data_AF-A0A9E4MQ89-F1
#
_entry.id   AF-A0A9E4MQ89-F1
#
_cell.length_a   1.000
_cell.length_b   1.000
_cell.length_c   1.000
_cell.angle_alpha   90.00
_cell.angle_beta   90.00
_cell.angle_gamma   90.00
#
_symmetry.space_group_name_H-M   'P 1'
#
loop_
_entity.id
_entity.type
_entity.pdbx_description
1 polymer ?
#
loop_
_entity_poly.entity_id
_entity_poly.type
_entity_poly.pdbx_seq_one_letter_code
_entity_poly.pdbx_strand_id
1 'polypeptide(L)' 'MTRKWVINASPLIVLAKISQIGLLSQICDQIVIPTGVVQEINDGMIN' A
#
# COMPACT_ATOMS: atom_id res chain seq x y z
N MET A 1 -21.43 5.60 -1.97
CA MET A 1 -20.70 4.37 -1.60
C MET A 1 -19.29 4.77 -1.22
N THR A 2 -18.78 4.38 -0.06
CA THR A 2 -17.38 4.61 0.34
C THR A 2 -16.45 3.70 -0.45
N ARG A 3 -15.44 4.26 -1.10
CA ARG A 3 -14.45 3.50 -1.89
C ARG A 3 -13.44 2.84 -0.96
N LYS A 4 -13.58 1.52 -0.77
CA LYS A 4 -12.67 0.68 -0.01
C LYS A 4 -11.73 -0.08 -0.95
N TRP A 5 -10.43 0.13 -0.82
CA TRP A 5 -9.41 -0.49 -1.68
C TRP A 5 -8.59 -1.50 -0.90
N VAL A 6 -8.47 -2.71 -1.44
CA VAL A 6 -7.48 -3.70 -0.99
C VAL A 6 -6.23 -3.51 -1.84
N ILE A 7 -5.10 -3.24 -1.22
CA ILE A 7 -3.88 -2.84 -1.94
C ILE A 7 -2.83 -3.94 -1.83
N ASN A 8 -2.22 -4.30 -2.97
CA ASN A 8 -1.10 -5.25 -3.04
C ASN A 8 0.22 -4.60 -2.59
N ALA A 9 1.31 -5.35 -2.47
CA ALA A 9 2.63 -4.82 -2.12
C ALA A 9 3.18 -3.87 -3.20
N SER A 10 3.08 -4.24 -4.48
CA SER A 10 3.75 -3.50 -5.55
C SER A 10 3.31 -2.02 -5.68
N PRO A 11 2.02 -1.63 -5.56
CA PRO A 11 1.65 -0.21 -5.54
C PRO A 11 2.17 0.53 -4.30
N LEU A 12 2.19 -0.11 -3.13
CA LEU A 12 2.73 0.49 -1.90
C LEU A 12 4.22 0.78 -2.05
N ILE A 13 4.99 -0.17 -2.58
CA ILE A 13 6.43 -0.04 -2.80
C ILE A 13 6.73 1.07 -3.81
N VAL A 14 6.05 1.07 -4.96
CA VAL A 14 6.28 2.07 -6.01
C VAL A 14 5.95 3.48 -5.50
N LEU A 15 4.79 3.66 -4.86
CA LEU A 15 4.37 4.97 -4.36
C LEU A 15 5.25 5.46 -3.20
N ALA A 16 5.72 4.56 -2.33
CA ALA A 16 6.68 4.91 -1.29
C ALA A 16 8.02 5.35 -1.88
N LYS A 17 8.56 4.64 -2.88
CA LYS A 17 9.84 4.96 -3.54
C LYS A 17 9.86 6.33 -4.23
N ILE A 18 8.70 6.82 -4.69
CA ILE A 18 8.57 8.14 -5.31
C ILE A 18 7.99 9.20 -4.36
N SER A 19 7.88 8.90 -3.06
CA SER A 19 7.34 9.80 -2.04
C SER A 19 5.88 10.25 -2.28
N GLN A 20 5.07 9.42 -2.95
CA GLN A 20 3.66 9.69 -3.30
C GLN A 20 2.67 8.75 -2.59
N ILE A 21 3.07 8.05 -1.53
CA ILE A 21 2.19 7.13 -0.78
C ILE A 21 0.92 7.83 -0.25
N GLY A 22 1.02 9.14 0.05
CA GLY A 22 -0.11 9.96 0.50
C GLY A 22 -1.27 10.03 -0.51
N LEU A 23 -1.02 9.80 -1.81
CA LEU A 23 -2.05 9.80 -2.84
C LEU A 23 -3.14 8.75 -2.56
N LEU A 24 -2.79 7.61 -1.95
CA LEU A 24 -3.75 6.56 -1.60
C LEU A 24 -4.84 7.07 -0.65
N SER A 25 -4.48 7.94 0.30
CA SER A 25 -5.42 8.56 1.23
C SER A 25 -6.32 9.62 0.59
N GLN A 26 -5.96 10.13 -0.59
CA GLN A 26 -6.73 11.16 -1.31
C GLN A 26 -7.75 10.56 -2.29
N ILE A 27 -7.53 9.32 -2.74
CA ILE A 27 -8.32 8.68 -3.80
C ILE A 27 -9.24 7.56 -3.31
N CYS A 28 -9.12 7.13 -2.05
CA CYS A 28 -10.01 6.16 -1.43
C CYS A 28 -10.34 6.52 0.03
N ASP A 29 -11.52 6.12 0.48
CA ASP A 29 -12.02 6.41 1.83
C ASP A 29 -11.48 5.41 2.86
N GLN A 30 -11.14 4.19 2.42
CA GLN A 30 -10.59 3.15 3.28
C GLN A 30 -9.57 2.30 2.53
N ILE A 31 -8.40 2.14 3.14
CA ILE A 31 -7.35 1.23 2.67
C ILE A 31 -7.39 -0.03 3.54
N VAL A 32 -7.31 -1.20 2.89
CA VAL A 32 -7.06 -2.48 3.54
C VAL A 32 -5.75 -3.05 3.02
N ILE A 33 -4.83 -3.33 3.93
CA ILE A 33 -3.56 -3.99 3.63
C ILE A 33 -3.64 -5.41 4.22
N PRO A 34 -3.65 -6.46 3.38
CA PRO A 34 -3.59 -7.84 3.86
C PRO A 34 -2.29 -8.11 4.63
N THR A 35 -2.34 -8.97 5.65
CA THR A 35 -1.15 -9.33 6.43
C THR A 35 -0.02 -9.89 5.57
N GLY A 36 -0.34 -10.66 4.53
CA GLY A 36 0.67 -11.18 3.58
C GLY A 36 1.41 -10.09 2.80
N VAL A 37 0.75 -8.97 2.50
CA VAL A 37 1.38 -7.81 1.86
C VAL A 37 2.36 -7.11 2.82
N VAL A 38 2.00 -7.03 4.10
CA VAL A 38 2.91 -6.48 5.13
C VAL A 38 4.17 -7.35 5.27
N GLN A 39 4.00 -8.68 5.24
CA GLN A 39 5.12 -9.64 5.28
C GLN A 39 6.04 -9.46 4.07
N GLU A 40 5.49 -9.44 2.85
CA GLU A 40 6.26 -9.25 1.61
C GLU A 40 7.10 -7.96 1.63
N ILE A 41 6.53 -6.85 2.11
CA ILE A 41 7.26 -5.57 2.21
C ILE A 41 8.41 -5.66 3.22
N ASN A 42 8.16 -6.24 4.40
CA ASN A 42 9.18 -6.38 5.42
C ASN A 42 10.32 -7.31 4.96
N ASP A 43 9.98 -8.42 4.29
CA ASP A 43 10.95 -9.37 3.73
C ASP A 43 11.80 -8.71 2.62
N GLY A 44 11.22 -7.80 1.85
CA GLY A 44 11.93 -7.03 0.82
C GLY A 44 12.84 -5.92 1.37
N MET A 45 12.73 -5.52 2.65
CA MET A 45 13.61 -4.51 3.28
C MET A 45 14.85 -5.11 3.96
N ILE A 46 14.83 -6.42 4.26
CA ILE A 46 15.92 -7.15 4.91
C ILE A 46 16.89 -7.84 3.93
N ASN A 47 16.65 -7.71 2.63
CA ASN A 47 17.52 -8.16 1.54
C ASN A 47 18.13 -6.95 0.81
#